data_AF-A0A315Y5A4-F1
#
_entry.id   AF-A0A315Y5A4-F1
#
_cell.length_a   1.000
_cell.length_b   1.000
_cell.length_c   1.000
_cell.angle_alpha   90.00
_cell.angle_beta   90.00
_cell.angle_gamma   90.00
#
_symmetry.space_group_name_H-M   'P 1'
#
loop_
_entity.id
_entity.type
_entity.pdbx_description
1 polymer ?
#
loop_
_entity_poly.entity_id
_entity_poly.type
_entity_poly.pdbx_seq_one_letter_code
_entity_poly.pdbx_strand_id
1 'polypeptide(L)'
;MQEAMINRAKQLLADGTVNRVIGWKRGEFVYDVTPAIFETAEELDAEFVYDDFTAANVSKYLVKESRKEGKILAFLKPCDTYSFNQLTKEHRVVRDNVYIIGIPGGPKLDAEKIKAKGITGILGAKNDNGTLVIDTLYGEEKMPYYEALSTKCESCKSKKHVVYDELIGEDGDVLESNRFDMVEKLENMSAQERYDFWREQLSKCIRCNACRNVCPACTCEKCVFDNPDSGVENKAPADSFEENMFHIIRAFHVAGRCTDCGECSRVCPQNIPLHLLNRKFIKDINSLYGNYQAGEDTTSRAPLNDYKTDDCEASIVHERGVE
;
A
#
# COMPACT_ATOMS: atom_id res chain seq x y z
N MET A 1 2.83 -3.10 -22.23
CA MET A 1 2.93 -2.12 -21.14
C MET A 1 4.36 -1.93 -20.68
N GLN A 2 5.04 -2.97 -20.16
CA GLN A 2 6.43 -2.89 -19.71
C GLN A 2 7.38 -2.27 -20.75
N GLU A 3 7.35 -2.74 -22.00
CA GLU A 3 8.19 -2.18 -23.07
C GLU A 3 7.99 -0.68 -23.29
N ALA A 4 6.74 -0.20 -23.25
CA ALA A 4 6.43 1.23 -23.38
C ALA A 4 7.02 2.03 -22.22
N MET A 5 6.95 1.50 -21.00
CA MET A 5 7.53 2.12 -19.80
C MET A 5 9.06 2.18 -19.90
N ILE A 6 9.72 1.08 -20.28
CA ILE A 6 11.19 1.02 -20.45
C ILE A 6 11.63 2.01 -21.53
N ASN A 7 10.97 2.00 -22.69
CA ASN A 7 11.29 2.92 -23.79
C ASN A 7 11.16 4.39 -23.36
N ARG A 8 10.10 4.74 -22.64
CA ARG A 8 9.90 6.11 -22.16
C ARG A 8 10.91 6.51 -21.10
N ALA A 9 11.23 5.61 -20.17
CA ALA A 9 12.26 5.84 -19.16
C ALA A 9 13.63 6.09 -19.79
N LYS A 10 14.02 5.30 -20.79
CA LYS A 10 15.29 5.49 -21.52
C LYS A 10 15.37 6.83 -22.24
N GLN A 11 14.27 7.27 -22.87
CA GLN A 11 14.23 8.58 -23.52
C GLN A 11 14.49 9.72 -22.51
N LEU A 12 13.81 9.68 -21.36
CA LEU A 12 13.93 10.70 -20.32
C LEU A 12 15.30 10.68 -19.61
N LEU A 13 15.95 9.52 -19.54
CA LEU A 13 17.34 9.42 -19.08
C LEU A 13 18.32 9.99 -20.12
N ALA A 14 18.14 9.65 -21.39
CA ALA A 14 19.03 10.08 -22.47
C ALA A 14 18.97 11.59 -22.74
N ASP A 15 17.80 12.21 -22.59
CA ASP A 15 17.63 13.66 -22.77
C ASP A 15 17.94 14.48 -21.50
N GLY A 16 18.22 13.81 -20.37
CA GLY A 16 18.58 14.45 -19.09
C GLY A 16 17.40 15.03 -18.32
N THR A 17 16.15 14.80 -18.72
CA THR A 17 14.96 15.21 -17.97
C THR A 17 14.95 14.59 -16.57
N VAL A 18 15.40 13.34 -16.47
CA VAL A 18 15.61 12.62 -15.21
C VAL A 18 17.00 11.99 -15.21
N ASN A 19 17.57 11.77 -14.04
CA ASN A 19 18.86 11.08 -13.89
C ASN A 19 18.74 9.70 -13.22
N ARG A 20 17.54 9.33 -12.79
CA ARG A 20 17.24 8.04 -12.16
C ARG A 20 15.76 7.70 -12.32
N VAL A 21 15.44 6.42 -12.22
CA VAL A 21 14.09 5.88 -12.37
C VAL A 21 13.77 5.00 -11.18
N ILE A 22 12.63 5.19 -10.52
CA ILE A 22 12.08 4.20 -9.59
C ILE A 22 11.02 3.35 -10.28
N GLY A 23 11.19 2.04 -10.14
CA GLY A 23 10.26 1.04 -10.65
C GLY A 23 10.34 -0.21 -9.81
N TRP A 24 10.32 -1.37 -10.45
CA TRP A 24 10.38 -2.66 -9.76
C TRP A 24 11.33 -3.62 -10.45
N LYS A 25 11.90 -4.54 -9.67
CA LYS A 25 12.64 -5.70 -10.16
C LYS A 25 12.25 -6.97 -9.43
N ARG A 26 12.56 -8.11 -10.04
CA ARG A 26 12.37 -9.42 -9.42
C ARG A 26 13.44 -9.66 -8.36
N GLY A 27 13.02 -10.20 -7.22
CA GLY A 27 13.88 -10.73 -6.17
C GLY A 27 14.25 -12.18 -6.47
N GLU A 28 14.31 -13.00 -5.42
CA GLU A 28 14.65 -14.41 -5.52
C GLU A 28 13.59 -15.21 -6.29
N PHE A 29 12.30 -14.95 -6.02
CA PHE A 29 11.19 -15.56 -6.73
C PHE A 29 10.56 -14.61 -7.74
N VAL A 30 9.93 -15.18 -8.77
CA VAL A 30 9.26 -14.41 -9.83
C VAL A 30 8.11 -13.53 -9.34
N TYR A 31 7.50 -13.92 -8.22
CA TYR A 31 6.43 -13.20 -7.55
C TYR A 31 6.94 -12.23 -6.46
N ASP A 32 8.23 -12.25 -6.16
CA ASP A 32 8.87 -11.34 -5.22
C ASP A 32 9.31 -10.07 -5.94
N VAL A 33 8.34 -9.24 -6.31
CA VAL A 33 8.60 -7.98 -7.01
C VAL A 33 8.82 -6.86 -6.01
N THR A 34 10.01 -6.24 -6.03
CA THR A 34 10.42 -5.20 -5.07
C THR A 34 10.75 -3.88 -5.75
N PRO A 35 10.50 -2.73 -5.09
CA PRO A 35 10.91 -1.43 -5.60
C PRO A 35 12.42 -1.32 -5.78
N ALA A 36 12.87 -0.75 -6.90
CA ALA A 36 14.28 -0.56 -7.22
C ALA A 36 14.53 0.78 -7.93
N ILE A 37 15.77 1.27 -7.84
CA ILE A 37 16.26 2.44 -8.55
C ILE A 37 17.13 1.97 -9.71
N PHE A 38 16.95 2.58 -10.87
CA PHE A 38 17.70 2.34 -12.09
C PHE A 38 18.31 3.66 -12.55
N GLU A 39 19.58 3.66 -12.92
CA GLU A 39 20.31 4.86 -13.35
C GLU A 39 20.71 4.78 -14.83
N THR A 40 20.64 3.58 -15.45
CA THR A 40 21.06 3.36 -16.84
C THR A 40 20.01 2.65 -17.68
N ALA A 41 20.13 2.78 -19.01
CA ALA A 41 19.25 2.10 -19.95
C ALA A 41 19.46 0.58 -19.92
N GLU A 42 20.70 0.15 -19.68
CA GLU A 42 21.11 -1.25 -19.60
C GLU A 42 20.49 -1.93 -18.37
N GLU A 43 20.47 -1.25 -17.21
CA GLU A 43 19.79 -1.75 -16.01
C GLU A 43 18.29 -1.89 -16.22
N LEU A 44 17.67 -0.93 -16.91
CA LEU A 44 16.23 -1.01 -17.24
C LEU A 44 15.92 -2.22 -18.13
N ASP A 45 16.75 -2.52 -19.14
CA ASP A 45 16.56 -3.70 -19.99
C ASP A 45 16.75 -5.01 -19.25
N ALA A 46 17.74 -5.06 -18.35
CA ALA A 46 18.13 -6.28 -17.66
C ALA A 46 17.20 -6.64 -16.50
N GLU A 47 16.76 -5.65 -15.72
CA GLU A 47 16.15 -5.90 -14.41
C GLU A 47 14.71 -5.36 -14.25
N PHE A 48 14.27 -4.39 -15.06
CA PHE A 48 12.97 -3.75 -14.88
C PHE A 48 11.82 -4.73 -15.14
N VAL A 49 10.85 -4.79 -14.21
CA VAL A 49 9.66 -5.62 -14.36
C VAL A 49 8.39 -4.81 -14.13
N TYR A 50 7.38 -5.07 -14.97
CA TYR A 50 6.01 -4.63 -14.75
C TYR A 50 5.02 -5.69 -15.23
N ASP A 51 4.51 -6.47 -14.27
CA ASP A 51 3.59 -7.59 -14.48
C ASP A 51 2.49 -7.65 -13.40
N ASP A 52 1.77 -8.77 -13.35
CA ASP A 52 0.66 -9.01 -12.43
C ASP A 52 1.10 -9.18 -10.97
N PHE A 53 2.39 -9.46 -10.70
CA PHE A 53 2.94 -9.50 -9.33
C PHE A 53 3.48 -8.14 -8.87
N THR A 54 3.45 -7.12 -9.74
CA THR A 54 3.97 -5.77 -9.45
C THR A 54 3.04 -4.96 -8.55
N ALA A 55 2.83 -5.44 -7.32
CA ALA A 55 1.91 -4.89 -6.36
C ALA A 55 2.52 -3.76 -5.51
N ALA A 56 3.83 -3.78 -5.25
CA ALA A 56 4.47 -2.87 -4.30
C ALA A 56 4.27 -1.39 -4.65
N ASN A 57 4.05 -0.57 -3.63
CA ASN A 57 3.93 0.89 -3.77
C ASN A 57 5.30 1.54 -3.64
N VAL A 58 5.66 2.40 -4.61
CA VAL A 58 6.99 3.05 -4.66
C VAL A 58 7.04 4.41 -3.98
N SER A 59 5.89 5.01 -3.65
CA SER A 59 5.78 6.39 -3.15
C SER A 59 6.59 6.64 -1.87
N LYS A 60 6.65 5.66 -0.96
CA LYS A 60 7.42 5.75 0.28
C LYS A 60 8.91 6.01 0.03
N TYR A 61 9.49 5.42 -1.00
CA TYR A 61 10.91 5.53 -1.31
C TYR A 61 11.26 6.91 -1.89
N LEU A 62 10.29 7.57 -2.54
CA LEU A 62 10.45 8.94 -3.06
C LEU A 62 10.70 9.99 -1.97
N VAL A 63 10.41 9.69 -0.71
CA VAL A 63 10.79 10.56 0.42
C VAL A 63 12.31 10.77 0.43
N LYS A 64 13.10 9.70 0.34
CA LYS A 64 14.56 9.84 0.29
C LYS A 64 15.02 10.31 -1.09
N GLU A 65 14.47 9.71 -2.15
CA GLU A 65 14.97 9.94 -3.51
C GLU A 65 14.69 11.34 -4.05
N SER A 66 13.59 11.99 -3.68
CA SER A 66 13.30 13.37 -4.11
C SER A 66 14.25 14.43 -3.53
N ARG A 67 15.04 14.09 -2.50
CA ARG A 67 16.02 14.99 -1.88
C ARG A 67 17.44 14.84 -2.43
N LYS A 68 17.67 13.87 -3.30
CA LYS A 68 18.96 13.72 -3.99
C LYS A 68 19.05 14.70 -5.17
N GLU A 69 20.27 14.95 -5.63
CA GLU A 69 20.54 15.82 -6.78
C GLU A 69 19.90 15.30 -8.07
N GLY A 70 19.29 16.19 -8.85
CA GLY A 70 18.57 15.85 -10.09
C GLY A 70 17.17 15.27 -9.85
N LYS A 71 16.49 14.94 -10.95
CA LYS A 71 15.08 14.54 -10.97
C LYS A 71 14.93 13.03 -11.12
N ILE A 72 14.02 12.42 -10.34
CA ILE A 72 13.68 11.00 -10.45
C ILE A 72 12.39 10.79 -11.25
N LEU A 73 12.40 9.87 -12.20
CA LEU A 73 11.17 9.34 -12.81
C LEU A 73 10.53 8.33 -11.87
N ALA A 74 9.22 8.45 -11.64
CA ALA A 74 8.43 7.48 -10.89
C ALA A 74 7.25 6.99 -11.71
N PHE A 75 7.17 5.66 -11.90
CA PHE A 75 5.96 5.02 -12.41
C PHE A 75 4.98 4.78 -11.27
N LEU A 76 3.81 5.42 -11.31
CA LEU A 76 2.82 5.34 -10.23
C LEU A 76 1.51 4.73 -10.71
N LYS A 77 1.08 3.65 -10.05
CA LYS A 77 -0.27 3.11 -10.18
C LYS A 77 -1.29 4.06 -9.51
N PRO A 78 -2.60 3.98 -9.80
CA PRO A 78 -3.61 4.82 -9.15
C PRO A 78 -3.47 4.87 -7.64
N CYS A 79 -3.38 3.72 -6.97
CA CYS A 79 -3.21 3.65 -5.51
C CYS A 79 -1.89 4.26 -5.01
N ASP A 80 -0.82 4.25 -5.82
CA ASP A 80 0.46 4.89 -5.50
C ASP A 80 0.35 6.41 -5.61
N THR A 81 -0.44 6.93 -6.57
CA THR A 81 -0.64 8.39 -6.75
C THR A 81 -1.30 9.04 -5.53
N TYR A 82 -2.29 8.38 -4.89
CA TYR A 82 -2.85 8.88 -3.62
C TYR A 82 -1.78 8.93 -2.53
N SER A 83 -0.97 7.88 -2.37
CA SER A 83 0.10 7.87 -1.38
C SER A 83 1.14 8.96 -1.64
N PHE A 84 1.49 9.19 -2.91
CA PHE A 84 2.40 10.26 -3.30
C PHE A 84 1.82 11.67 -3.03
N ASN A 85 0.55 11.90 -3.36
CA ASN A 85 -0.12 13.16 -3.04
C ASN A 85 -0.17 13.41 -1.54
N GLN A 86 -0.47 12.38 -0.74
CA GLN A 86 -0.46 12.51 0.71
C GLN A 86 0.94 12.87 1.25
N LEU A 87 2.00 12.28 0.68
CA LEU A 87 3.38 12.63 1.03
C LEU A 87 3.75 14.07 0.61
N THR A 88 3.22 14.53 -0.52
CA THR A 88 3.41 15.90 -1.01
C THR A 88 2.71 16.91 -0.09
N LYS A 89 1.45 16.62 0.28
CA LYS A 89 0.65 17.38 1.25
C LYS A 89 1.33 17.54 2.60
N GLU A 90 2.08 16.54 3.03
CA GLU A 90 2.82 16.53 4.29
C GLU A 90 4.26 17.07 4.15
N HIS A 91 4.60 17.63 2.99
CA HIS A 91 5.94 18.14 2.68
C HIS A 91 7.07 17.09 2.87
N ARG A 92 6.74 15.81 2.73
CA ARG A 92 7.70 14.70 2.86
C ARG A 92 8.45 14.43 1.56
N VAL A 93 7.89 14.83 0.42
CA VAL A 93 8.50 14.71 -0.91
C VAL A 93 8.67 16.10 -1.52
N VAL A 94 9.79 16.32 -2.19
CA VAL A 94 10.01 17.52 -3.02
C VAL A 94 9.41 17.25 -4.40
N ARG A 95 8.18 17.70 -4.64
CA ARG A 95 7.41 17.39 -5.86
C ARG A 95 8.16 17.72 -7.14
N ASP A 96 8.84 18.86 -7.18
CA ASP A 96 9.55 19.35 -8.37
C ASP A 96 10.70 18.44 -8.81
N ASN A 97 11.23 17.64 -7.88
CA ASN A 97 12.31 16.67 -8.13
C ASN A 97 11.79 15.29 -8.53
N VAL A 98 10.48 15.12 -8.76
CA VAL A 98 9.88 13.86 -9.20
C VAL A 98 9.11 14.10 -10.49
N TYR A 99 9.48 13.40 -11.56
CA TYR A 99 8.69 13.30 -12.79
C TYR A 99 7.81 12.06 -12.68
N ILE A 100 6.50 12.20 -12.83
CA ILE A 100 5.54 11.12 -12.59
C ILE A 100 4.93 10.67 -13.90
N ILE A 101 5.10 9.38 -14.21
CA ILE A 101 4.30 8.72 -15.24
C ILE A 101 3.24 7.87 -14.54
N GLY A 102 1.98 8.26 -14.70
CA GLY A 102 0.83 7.43 -14.32
C GLY A 102 0.77 6.18 -15.19
N ILE A 103 0.49 5.03 -14.57
CA ILE A 103 0.36 3.75 -15.27
C ILE A 103 -0.86 2.98 -14.76
N PRO A 104 -1.52 2.16 -15.59
CA PRO A 104 -2.75 1.49 -15.18
C PRO A 104 -2.41 0.46 -14.09
N GLY A 105 -3.10 0.53 -12.96
CA GLY A 105 -2.75 -0.31 -11.80
C GLY A 105 -3.06 -1.79 -11.98
N GLY A 106 -4.01 -2.14 -12.85
CA GLY A 106 -4.56 -3.51 -12.95
C GLY A 106 -5.11 -4.05 -11.62
N PRO A 107 -5.73 -5.22 -11.61
CA PRO A 107 -5.61 -6.10 -10.46
C PRO A 107 -4.15 -6.62 -10.37
N LYS A 108 -3.68 -6.89 -9.15
CA LYS A 108 -2.38 -7.50 -8.89
C LYS A 108 -2.57 -8.77 -8.09
N LEU A 109 -1.71 -9.75 -8.29
CA LEU A 109 -1.79 -11.09 -7.72
C LEU A 109 -1.11 -11.19 -6.35
N ASP A 110 -1.51 -12.21 -5.60
CA ASP A 110 -0.91 -12.63 -4.34
C ASP A 110 -0.49 -14.10 -4.45
N ALA A 111 0.82 -14.33 -4.42
CA ALA A 111 1.39 -15.66 -4.55
C ALA A 111 0.99 -16.58 -3.38
N GLU A 112 0.68 -16.05 -2.20
CA GLU A 112 0.25 -16.88 -1.07
C GLU A 112 -1.15 -17.48 -1.32
N LYS A 113 -2.02 -16.79 -2.06
CA LYS A 113 -3.31 -17.37 -2.49
C LYS A 113 -3.13 -18.49 -3.51
N ILE A 114 -2.14 -18.37 -4.39
CA ILE A 114 -1.76 -19.43 -5.33
C ILE A 114 -1.22 -20.64 -4.56
N LYS A 115 -0.28 -20.41 -3.63
CA LYS A 115 0.29 -21.47 -2.76
C LYS A 115 -0.75 -22.15 -1.88
N ALA A 116 -1.74 -21.42 -1.39
CA ALA A 116 -2.84 -21.97 -0.59
C ALA A 116 -3.71 -22.98 -1.36
N LYS A 117 -3.65 -23.00 -2.70
CA LYS A 117 -4.28 -24.02 -3.56
C LYS A 117 -3.40 -25.25 -3.79
N GLY A 118 -2.22 -25.31 -3.16
CA GLY A 118 -1.25 -26.39 -3.33
C GLY A 118 -0.29 -26.19 -4.50
N ILE A 119 -0.39 -25.08 -5.24
CA ILE A 119 0.48 -24.78 -6.39
C ILE A 119 1.80 -24.19 -5.88
N THR A 120 2.88 -24.93 -6.03
CA THR A 120 4.23 -24.56 -5.54
C THR A 120 5.25 -24.53 -6.67
N GLY A 121 6.44 -23.98 -6.41
CA GLY A 121 7.49 -23.90 -7.44
C GLY A 121 7.15 -22.98 -8.61
N ILE A 122 6.45 -21.87 -8.35
CA ILE A 122 5.96 -20.92 -9.37
C ILE A 122 7.15 -20.24 -10.09
N LEU A 123 7.18 -20.37 -11.42
CA LEU A 123 8.15 -19.78 -12.35
C LEU A 123 7.55 -18.63 -13.18
N GLY A 124 6.23 -18.55 -13.27
CA GLY A 124 5.53 -17.49 -13.96
C GLY A 124 4.03 -17.64 -13.83
N ALA A 125 3.31 -16.56 -14.08
CA ALA A 125 1.86 -16.61 -14.18
C ALA A 125 1.37 -15.62 -15.23
N LYS A 126 0.39 -16.03 -16.03
CA LYS A 126 -0.24 -15.20 -17.06
C LYS A 126 -1.75 -15.34 -17.01
N ASN A 127 -2.45 -14.23 -17.18
CA ASN A 127 -3.89 -14.24 -17.35
C ASN A 127 -4.24 -14.61 -18.80
N ASP A 128 -4.94 -15.73 -18.98
CA ASP A 128 -5.56 -16.12 -20.23
C ASP A 128 -7.08 -16.08 -20.06
N ASN A 129 -7.68 -14.96 -20.45
CA ASN A 129 -9.15 -14.77 -20.49
C ASN A 129 -9.86 -15.13 -19.17
N GLY A 130 -9.29 -14.77 -18.02
CA GLY A 130 -9.86 -15.02 -16.70
C GLY A 130 -9.40 -16.33 -16.05
N THR A 131 -8.61 -17.14 -16.76
CA THR A 131 -7.89 -18.28 -16.21
C THR A 131 -6.43 -17.89 -15.99
N LEU A 132 -5.93 -18.04 -14.77
CA LEU A 132 -4.52 -17.86 -14.47
C LEU A 132 -3.79 -19.15 -14.84
N VAL A 133 -2.93 -19.06 -15.84
CA VAL A 133 -2.02 -20.14 -16.25
C VAL A 133 -0.70 -19.92 -15.53
N ILE A 134 -0.28 -20.90 -14.74
CA ILE A 134 0.86 -20.81 -13.85
C ILE A 134 1.91 -21.82 -14.30
N ASP A 135 3.06 -21.32 -14.72
CA ASP A 135 4.21 -22.15 -15.03
C ASP A 135 4.90 -22.53 -13.71
N THR A 136 5.04 -23.84 -13.43
CA THR A 136 5.73 -24.33 -12.23
C THR A 136 6.90 -25.24 -12.58
N LEU A 137 7.76 -25.52 -11.61
CA LEU A 137 8.81 -26.54 -11.72
C LEU A 137 8.27 -27.95 -12.06
N TYR A 138 6.98 -28.21 -11.84
CA TYR A 138 6.34 -29.52 -12.02
C TYR A 138 5.42 -29.59 -13.24
N GLY A 139 5.28 -28.49 -14.00
CA GLY A 139 4.39 -28.39 -15.15
C GLY A 139 3.48 -27.16 -15.08
N GLU A 140 2.55 -27.09 -16.01
CA GLU A 140 1.54 -26.01 -16.09
C GLU A 140 0.37 -26.33 -15.16
N GLU A 141 0.02 -25.39 -14.28
CA GLU A 141 -1.16 -25.43 -13.42
C GLU A 141 -2.15 -24.32 -13.80
N LYS A 142 -3.43 -24.51 -13.49
CA LYS A 142 -4.48 -23.52 -13.81
C LYS A 142 -5.39 -23.27 -12.63
N MET A 143 -5.78 -22.02 -12.44
CA MET A 143 -6.80 -21.62 -11.47
C MET A 143 -7.57 -20.40 -11.97
N PRO A 144 -8.77 -20.10 -11.43
CA PRO A 144 -9.48 -18.87 -11.79
C PRO A 144 -8.67 -17.64 -11.38
N TYR A 145 -8.52 -16.66 -12.28
CA TYR A 145 -7.70 -15.47 -12.07
C TYR A 145 -8.14 -14.66 -10.84
N TYR A 146 -9.45 -14.55 -10.62
CA TYR A 146 -10.01 -13.79 -9.50
C TYR A 146 -9.63 -14.38 -8.13
N GLU A 147 -9.31 -15.68 -8.04
CA GLU A 147 -8.93 -16.33 -6.78
C GLU A 147 -7.50 -16.02 -6.33
N ALA A 148 -6.67 -15.53 -7.24
CA ALA A 148 -5.27 -15.17 -6.97
C ALA A 148 -5.09 -13.67 -6.75
N LEU A 149 -6.16 -12.86 -6.77
CA LEU A 149 -6.05 -11.41 -6.60
C LEU A 149 -5.56 -11.04 -5.20
N SER A 150 -4.68 -10.05 -5.13
CA SER A 150 -4.30 -9.43 -3.86
C SER A 150 -5.50 -8.76 -3.20
N THR A 151 -5.59 -8.86 -1.87
CA THR A 151 -6.72 -8.36 -1.07
C THR A 151 -7.05 -6.88 -1.32
N LYS A 152 -6.03 -6.06 -1.59
CA LYS A 152 -6.21 -4.64 -1.91
C LYS A 152 -6.83 -4.39 -3.28
N CYS A 153 -6.67 -5.32 -4.22
CA CYS A 153 -7.25 -5.24 -5.56
C CYS A 153 -8.67 -5.82 -5.59
N GLU A 154 -8.99 -6.80 -4.74
CA GLU A 154 -10.36 -7.34 -4.58
C GLU A 154 -11.36 -6.27 -4.13
N SER A 155 -10.91 -5.36 -3.27
CA SER A 155 -11.71 -4.24 -2.74
C SER A 155 -11.19 -2.88 -3.25
N CYS A 156 -10.77 -2.84 -4.52
CA CYS A 156 -10.21 -1.63 -5.12
C CYS A 156 -11.20 -0.47 -5.05
N LYS A 157 -10.75 0.71 -4.58
CA LYS A 157 -11.58 1.91 -4.44
C LYS A 157 -11.54 2.87 -5.63
N SER A 158 -10.52 2.76 -6.48
CA SER A 158 -10.29 3.74 -7.54
C SER A 158 -9.28 3.24 -8.57
N LYS A 159 -9.56 3.50 -9.84
CA LYS A 159 -8.61 3.45 -10.96
C LYS A 159 -8.15 4.84 -11.39
N LYS A 160 -8.71 5.89 -10.81
CA LYS A 160 -8.35 7.29 -11.06
C LYS A 160 -6.97 7.61 -10.51
N HIS A 161 -6.14 8.23 -11.34
CA HIS A 161 -4.90 8.85 -10.89
C HIS A 161 -5.19 10.26 -10.39
N VAL A 162 -4.60 10.63 -9.25
CA VAL A 162 -4.79 11.96 -8.64
C VAL A 162 -3.61 12.90 -8.86
N VAL A 163 -2.52 12.40 -9.45
CA VAL A 163 -1.34 13.18 -9.83
C VAL A 163 -0.49 12.41 -10.83
N TYR A 164 -0.08 13.10 -11.90
CA TYR A 164 0.91 12.65 -12.87
C TYR A 164 1.37 13.84 -13.73
N ASP A 165 2.54 13.73 -14.36
CA ASP A 165 3.04 14.67 -15.38
C ASP A 165 2.75 14.12 -16.78
N GLU A 166 2.75 12.80 -16.93
CA GLU A 166 2.43 12.07 -18.15
C GLU A 166 1.66 10.79 -17.80
N LEU A 167 0.87 10.27 -18.73
CA LEU A 167 0.07 9.06 -18.54
C LEU A 167 0.37 8.06 -19.66
N ILE A 168 0.67 6.82 -19.31
CA ILE A 168 0.74 5.70 -20.25
C ILE A 168 -0.50 4.83 -20.01
N GLY A 169 -1.32 4.63 -21.04
CA GLY A 169 -2.59 3.90 -20.91
C GLY A 169 -3.76 4.81 -20.56
N GLU A 170 -4.83 4.22 -20.01
CA GLU A 170 -6.07 4.94 -19.71
C GLU A 170 -6.10 5.39 -18.25
N ASP A 171 -6.67 6.58 -18.03
CA ASP A 171 -7.10 6.97 -16.69
C ASP A 171 -8.43 6.28 -16.38
N GLY A 172 -8.75 6.15 -15.10
CA GLY A 172 -9.97 5.49 -14.68
C GLY A 172 -10.80 6.32 -13.70
N ASP A 173 -11.87 5.70 -13.22
CA ASP A 173 -12.79 6.35 -12.30
C ASP A 173 -12.58 5.90 -10.85
N VAL A 174 -13.17 6.66 -9.94
CA VAL A 174 -13.42 6.19 -8.56
C VAL A 174 -14.50 5.11 -8.65
N LEU A 175 -14.30 4.01 -7.93
CA LEU A 175 -15.18 2.85 -8.00
C LEU A 175 -16.02 2.74 -6.74
N GLU A 176 -17.25 2.26 -6.89
CA GLU A 176 -17.98 1.68 -5.77
C GLU A 176 -17.20 0.49 -5.22
N SER A 177 -17.03 0.47 -3.91
CA SER A 177 -16.07 -0.43 -3.27
C SER A 177 -16.62 -0.97 -1.98
N ASN A 178 -16.55 -2.29 -1.86
CA ASN A 178 -16.94 -3.05 -0.67
C ASN A 178 -15.80 -3.13 0.38
N ARG A 179 -14.90 -2.14 0.37
CA ARG A 179 -13.70 -2.12 1.23
C ARG A 179 -14.02 -2.16 2.73
N PHE A 180 -15.22 -1.75 3.13
CA PHE A 180 -15.65 -1.69 4.53
C PHE A 180 -16.46 -2.90 5.01
N ASP A 181 -16.85 -3.84 4.13
CA ASP A 181 -17.70 -4.99 4.49
C ASP A 181 -17.14 -5.80 5.67
N MET A 182 -15.84 -6.08 5.67
CA MET A 182 -15.20 -6.81 6.77
C MET A 182 -15.11 -5.99 8.05
N VAL A 183 -15.03 -4.66 7.96
CA VAL A 183 -15.10 -3.79 9.13
C VAL A 183 -16.51 -3.83 9.73
N GLU A 184 -17.55 -3.76 8.89
CA GLU A 184 -18.95 -3.88 9.31
C GLU A 184 -19.24 -5.23 9.96
N LYS A 185 -18.72 -6.31 9.38
CA LYS A 185 -18.82 -7.64 9.97
C LYS A 185 -18.18 -7.68 11.37
N LEU A 186 -17.01 -7.08 11.56
CA LEU A 186 -16.35 -7.00 12.87
C LEU A 186 -17.10 -6.09 13.85
N GLU A 187 -17.72 -5.01 13.38
CA GLU A 187 -18.51 -4.10 14.21
C GLU A 187 -19.77 -4.78 14.76
N ASN A 188 -20.39 -5.67 13.98
CA ASN A 188 -21.58 -6.44 14.35
C ASN A 188 -21.29 -7.70 15.19
N MET A 189 -20.02 -8.02 15.45
CA MET A 189 -19.65 -9.07 16.40
C MET A 189 -19.87 -8.59 17.85
N SER A 190 -20.12 -9.52 18.77
CA SER A 190 -20.06 -9.20 20.19
C SER A 190 -18.67 -8.71 20.59
N ALA A 191 -18.58 -7.96 21.69
CA ALA A 191 -17.30 -7.44 22.19
C ALA A 191 -16.26 -8.56 22.40
N GLN A 192 -16.70 -9.73 22.87
CA GLN A 192 -15.85 -10.90 23.09
C GLN A 192 -15.36 -11.51 21.76
N GLU A 193 -16.26 -11.77 20.81
CA GLU A 193 -15.88 -12.32 19.50
C GLU A 193 -14.91 -11.41 18.75
N ARG A 194 -15.15 -10.10 18.77
CA ARG A 194 -14.26 -9.10 18.17
C ARG A 194 -12.90 -9.07 18.85
N TYR A 195 -12.87 -9.18 20.19
CA TYR A 195 -11.63 -9.26 20.95
C TYR A 195 -10.83 -10.52 20.58
N ASP A 196 -11.49 -11.67 20.53
CA ASP A 196 -10.86 -12.96 20.20
C ASP A 196 -10.32 -12.97 18.77
N PHE A 197 -11.06 -12.42 17.81
CA PHE A 197 -10.58 -12.23 16.44
C PHE A 197 -9.25 -11.46 16.41
N TRP A 198 -9.19 -10.30 17.07
CA TRP A 198 -7.97 -9.50 17.08
C TRP A 198 -6.84 -10.18 17.85
N ARG A 199 -7.12 -10.88 18.95
CA ARG A 199 -6.10 -11.67 19.67
C ARG A 199 -5.52 -12.76 18.78
N GLU A 200 -6.36 -13.46 18.02
CA GLU A 200 -5.91 -14.49 17.08
C GLU A 200 -5.03 -13.89 15.97
N GLN A 201 -5.42 -12.74 15.40
CA GLN A 201 -4.64 -12.15 14.31
C GLN A 201 -3.34 -11.49 14.79
N LEU A 202 -3.38 -10.73 15.89
CA LEU A 202 -2.25 -9.94 16.35
C LEU A 202 -1.18 -10.77 17.08
N SER A 203 -1.55 -11.90 17.70
CA SER A 203 -0.59 -12.81 18.34
C SER A 203 0.37 -13.50 17.37
N LYS A 204 0.04 -13.52 16.07
CA LYS A 204 0.94 -13.99 15.01
C LYS A 204 2.10 -13.02 14.75
N CYS A 205 2.05 -11.80 15.27
CA CYS A 205 3.02 -10.76 14.92
C CYS A 205 4.41 -11.03 15.50
N ILE A 206 5.38 -11.24 14.61
CA ILE A 206 6.81 -11.42 14.95
C ILE A 206 7.60 -10.09 15.04
N ARG A 207 6.91 -8.94 15.07
CA ARG A 207 7.50 -7.59 15.10
C ARG A 207 8.68 -7.35 14.12
N CYS A 208 8.56 -7.89 12.90
CA CYS A 208 9.55 -7.69 11.83
C CYS A 208 9.57 -6.26 11.25
N ASN A 209 8.60 -5.41 11.61
CA ASN A 209 8.44 -4.03 11.15
C ASN A 209 8.29 -3.82 9.63
N ALA A 210 8.12 -4.88 8.83
CA ALA A 210 7.89 -4.78 7.39
C ALA A 210 6.69 -3.86 7.06
N CYS A 211 5.58 -4.05 7.77
CA CYS A 211 4.35 -3.28 7.58
C CYS A 211 4.54 -1.79 7.87
N ARG A 212 5.43 -1.43 8.82
CA ARG A 212 5.85 -0.06 9.14
C ARG A 212 6.73 0.50 8.03
N ASN A 213 7.77 -0.24 7.65
CA ASN A 213 8.81 0.24 6.75
C ASN A 213 8.28 0.53 5.33
N VAL A 214 7.30 -0.25 4.87
CA VAL A 214 6.67 -0.05 3.55
C VAL A 214 5.62 1.07 3.54
N CYS A 215 5.10 1.49 4.70
CA CYS A 215 3.92 2.35 4.76
C CYS A 215 4.24 3.79 4.35
N PRO A 216 3.57 4.35 3.33
CA PRO A 216 3.78 5.74 2.91
C PRO A 216 3.45 6.77 3.99
N ALA A 217 2.47 6.51 4.86
CA ALA A 217 2.12 7.43 5.95
C ALA A 217 3.13 7.41 7.12
N CYS A 218 3.92 6.34 7.28
CA CYS A 218 4.91 6.23 8.35
C CYS A 218 6.25 6.85 7.93
N THR A 219 6.39 8.18 7.97
CA THR A 219 7.58 8.91 7.46
C THR A 219 8.26 9.82 8.48
N CYS A 220 8.03 9.59 9.78
CA CYS A 220 8.67 10.34 10.86
C CYS A 220 10.20 10.39 10.67
N GLU A 221 10.80 11.55 10.92
CA GLU A 221 12.27 11.73 10.85
C GLU A 221 12.99 11.04 12.00
N LYS A 222 12.34 11.06 13.17
CA LYS A 222 12.74 10.30 14.34
C LYS A 222 11.58 9.39 14.71
N CYS A 223 11.84 8.09 14.78
CA CYS A 223 10.84 7.12 15.17
C CYS A 223 11.25 6.48 16.49
N VAL A 224 10.28 6.35 17.40
CA VAL A 224 10.50 5.67 18.68
C VAL A 224 11.00 4.23 18.49
N PHE A 225 10.55 3.54 17.44
CA PHE A 225 11.01 2.19 17.12
C PHE A 225 12.44 2.10 16.55
N ASP A 226 13.04 3.22 16.17
CA ASP A 226 14.44 3.30 15.74
C ASP A 226 15.32 3.96 16.82
N ASN A 227 14.81 4.14 18.06
CA ASN A 227 15.52 4.75 19.17
C ASN A 227 15.83 3.71 20.27
N PRO A 228 17.07 3.20 20.37
CA PRO A 228 17.48 2.26 21.42
C PRO A 228 17.27 2.76 22.85
N ASP A 229 17.21 4.07 23.07
CA ASP A 229 16.98 4.63 24.40
C ASP A 229 15.50 4.65 24.79
N SER A 230 14.59 4.21 23.90
CA SER A 230 13.15 4.27 24.14
C SER A 230 12.60 3.09 24.93
N GLY A 231 13.28 1.95 24.91
CA GLY A 231 12.81 0.68 25.47
C GLY A 231 11.70 0.00 24.66
N VAL A 232 11.19 0.65 23.60
CA VAL A 232 10.09 0.14 22.75
C VAL A 232 10.57 -0.29 21.35
N GLU A 233 11.87 -0.15 21.06
CA GLU A 233 12.53 -0.69 19.86
C GLU A 233 12.59 -2.23 19.83
N ASN A 234 12.20 -2.88 20.94
CA ASN A 234 12.22 -4.32 21.10
C ASN A 234 11.48 -5.06 19.97
N LYS A 235 12.19 -6.01 19.35
CA LYS A 235 11.70 -6.90 18.28
C LYS A 235 10.89 -8.09 18.82
N ALA A 236 10.67 -8.15 20.13
CA ALA A 236 9.76 -9.07 20.79
C ALA A 236 8.81 -8.26 21.68
N PRO A 237 7.52 -8.62 21.76
CA PRO A 237 6.64 -8.02 22.75
C PRO A 237 7.17 -8.36 24.15
N ALA A 238 7.38 -7.36 25.00
CA ALA A 238 7.80 -7.60 26.38
C ALA A 238 6.68 -8.27 27.21
N ASP A 239 5.42 -8.02 26.84
CA ASP A 239 4.22 -8.56 27.46
C ASP A 239 3.02 -8.57 26.49
N SER A 240 1.87 -9.07 26.97
CA SER A 240 0.63 -9.13 26.19
C SER A 240 0.02 -7.74 25.92
N PHE A 241 0.34 -6.72 26.71
CA PHE A 241 -0.12 -5.36 26.47
C PHE A 241 0.58 -4.75 25.26
N GLU A 242 1.91 -4.86 25.21
CA GLU A 242 2.72 -4.45 24.07
C GLU A 242 2.35 -5.19 22.78
N GLU A 243 2.10 -6.50 22.87
CA GLU A 243 1.63 -7.35 21.77
C GLU A 243 0.35 -6.76 21.11
N ASN A 244 -0.59 -6.28 21.92
CA ASN A 244 -1.88 -5.76 21.46
C ASN A 244 -1.83 -4.29 21.02
N MET A 245 -1.12 -3.43 21.76
CA MET A 245 -1.20 -1.98 21.58
C MET A 245 -0.39 -1.45 20.40
N PHE A 246 0.70 -2.12 20.01
CA PHE A 246 1.54 -1.67 18.88
C PHE A 246 0.73 -1.41 17.61
N HIS A 247 -0.16 -2.33 17.26
CA HIS A 247 -0.95 -2.26 16.03
C HIS A 247 -1.99 -1.15 16.08
N ILE A 248 -2.65 -0.97 17.22
CA ILE A 248 -3.67 0.06 17.45
C ILE A 248 -3.04 1.44 17.46
N ILE A 249 -1.96 1.64 18.24
CA ILE A 249 -1.21 2.91 18.29
C ILE A 249 -0.73 3.28 16.89
N ARG A 250 -0.17 2.33 16.15
CA ARG A 250 0.32 2.58 14.79
C ARG A 250 -0.81 2.97 13.84
N ALA A 251 -1.94 2.27 13.89
CA ALA A 251 -3.10 2.61 13.07
C ALA A 251 -3.64 4.01 13.42
N PHE A 252 -3.62 4.38 14.70
CA PHE A 252 -3.98 5.72 15.17
C PHE A 252 -3.00 6.80 14.66
N HIS A 253 -1.68 6.56 14.68
CA HIS A 253 -0.67 7.52 14.18
C HIS A 253 -0.83 7.89 12.70
N VAL A 254 -1.48 7.03 11.91
CA VAL A 254 -1.73 7.26 10.48
C VAL A 254 -3.20 7.57 10.19
N ALA A 255 -4.06 7.70 11.20
CA ALA A 255 -5.44 8.12 11.03
C ALA A 255 -5.49 9.50 10.35
N GLY A 256 -6.39 9.68 9.39
CA GLY A 256 -6.45 10.88 8.54
C GLY A 256 -5.34 11.02 7.49
N ARG A 257 -4.34 10.11 7.49
CA ARG A 257 -3.21 10.09 6.55
C ARG A 257 -3.12 8.79 5.74
N CYS A 258 -3.78 7.73 6.19
CA CYS A 258 -3.79 6.45 5.49
C CYS A 258 -4.59 6.51 4.19
N THR A 259 -3.93 6.26 3.05
CA THR A 259 -4.56 6.29 1.73
C THR A 259 -5.23 4.98 1.33
N ASP A 260 -5.33 4.00 2.24
CA ASP A 260 -5.89 2.67 2.01
C ASP A 260 -5.17 1.89 0.89
N CYS A 261 -3.83 1.97 0.85
CA CYS A 261 -3.02 1.28 -0.17
C CYS A 261 -2.79 -0.22 0.11
N GLY A 262 -3.14 -0.71 1.30
CA GLY A 262 -3.05 -2.13 1.68
C GLY A 262 -1.63 -2.68 1.90
N GLU A 263 -0.57 -1.89 1.72
CA GLU A 263 0.82 -2.37 1.81
C GLU A 263 1.15 -3.00 3.17
N CYS A 264 0.56 -2.50 4.26
CA CYS A 264 0.80 -3.04 5.60
C CYS A 264 0.40 -4.51 5.76
N SER A 265 -0.66 -4.95 5.09
CA SER A 265 -1.05 -6.37 5.06
C SER A 265 -0.29 -7.15 4.00
N ARG A 266 -0.05 -6.55 2.82
CA ARG A 266 0.67 -7.20 1.71
C ARG A 266 2.04 -7.72 2.13
N VAL A 267 2.81 -6.95 2.91
CA VAL A 267 4.17 -7.32 3.31
C VAL A 267 4.22 -8.12 4.61
N CYS A 268 3.08 -8.45 5.21
CA CYS A 268 3.08 -9.17 6.48
C CYS A 268 3.35 -10.66 6.22
N PRO A 269 4.49 -11.23 6.66
CA PRO A 269 4.79 -12.64 6.44
C PRO A 269 3.88 -13.59 7.26
N GLN A 270 3.03 -13.03 8.12
CA GLN A 270 2.08 -13.75 8.97
C GLN A 270 0.63 -13.50 8.52
N ASN A 271 0.44 -12.85 7.37
CA ASN A 271 -0.86 -12.58 6.74
C ASN A 271 -1.85 -11.82 7.65
N ILE A 272 -1.34 -10.95 8.53
CA ILE A 272 -2.18 -10.17 9.45
C ILE A 272 -2.96 -9.09 8.67
N PRO A 273 -4.30 -9.01 8.81
CA PRO A 273 -5.13 -8.06 8.07
C PRO A 273 -5.10 -6.65 8.68
N LEU A 274 -3.91 -6.09 8.89
CA LEU A 274 -3.67 -4.73 9.43
C LEU A 274 -4.42 -3.60 8.69
N HIS A 275 -4.75 -3.79 7.41
CA HIS A 275 -5.58 -2.84 6.67
C HIS A 275 -6.98 -2.65 7.30
N LEU A 276 -7.55 -3.66 7.98
CA LEU A 276 -8.85 -3.56 8.62
C LEU A 276 -8.89 -2.53 9.76
N LEU A 277 -7.82 -2.41 10.57
CA LEU A 277 -7.70 -1.36 11.58
C LEU A 277 -7.73 0.03 10.93
N ASN A 278 -6.98 0.19 9.84
CA ASN A 278 -6.92 1.46 9.12
C ASN A 278 -8.25 1.81 8.46
N ARG A 279 -8.93 0.83 7.87
CA ARG A 279 -10.25 1.01 7.27
C ARG A 279 -11.31 1.34 8.30
N LYS A 280 -11.22 0.79 9.52
CA LYS A 280 -12.07 1.21 10.64
C LYS A 280 -11.90 2.71 10.94
N PHE A 281 -10.66 3.19 11.07
CA PHE A 281 -10.42 4.63 11.25
C PHE A 281 -10.92 5.47 10.07
N ILE A 282 -10.72 5.03 8.83
CA ILE A 282 -11.23 5.73 7.64
C ILE A 282 -12.77 5.78 7.67
N LYS A 283 -13.43 4.66 8.00
CA LYS A 283 -14.89 4.58 8.09
C LYS A 283 -15.43 5.54 9.14
N ASP A 284 -14.83 5.55 10.34
CA ASP A 284 -15.23 6.47 11.40
C ASP A 284 -15.00 7.92 11.04
N ILE A 285 -13.86 8.24 10.43
CA ILE A 285 -13.59 9.59 9.94
C ILE A 285 -14.68 10.04 8.96
N ASN A 286 -15.02 9.18 7.99
CA ASN A 286 -16.05 9.49 7.00
C ASN A 286 -17.44 9.67 7.62
N SER A 287 -17.81 8.82 8.58
CA SER A 287 -19.11 8.89 9.23
C SER A 287 -19.25 10.08 10.19
N LEU A 288 -18.17 10.47 10.86
CA LEU A 288 -18.22 11.47 11.93
C LEU A 288 -17.86 12.89 11.47
N TYR A 289 -16.93 13.02 10.53
CA TYR A 289 -16.38 14.32 10.08
C TYR A 289 -16.65 14.60 8.59
N GLY A 290 -17.40 13.71 7.93
CA GLY A 290 -17.73 13.78 6.52
C GLY A 290 -16.72 13.06 5.62
N ASN A 291 -17.11 12.84 4.37
CA ASN A 291 -16.32 12.10 3.39
C ASN A 291 -14.92 12.70 3.22
N TYR A 292 -13.90 11.89 3.50
CA TYR A 292 -12.50 12.29 3.38
C TYR A 292 -11.66 11.15 2.81
N GLN A 293 -10.83 11.46 1.82
CA GLN A 293 -9.88 10.53 1.25
C GLN A 293 -8.47 11.11 1.30
N ALA A 294 -7.63 10.54 2.18
CA ALA A 294 -6.21 10.91 2.23
C ALA A 294 -5.55 10.73 0.85
N GLY A 295 -4.79 11.74 0.45
CA GLY A 295 -4.10 11.79 -0.83
C GLY A 295 -4.96 12.12 -2.05
N GLU A 296 -6.26 12.38 -1.91
CA GLU A 296 -7.09 12.81 -3.05
C GLU A 296 -6.64 14.16 -3.61
N ASP A 297 -6.24 15.06 -2.73
CA ASP A 297 -5.66 16.36 -3.05
C ASP A 297 -4.53 16.72 -2.06
N THR A 298 -3.85 17.84 -2.30
CA THR A 298 -2.69 18.30 -1.51
C THR A 298 -2.99 19.49 -0.58
N THR A 299 -4.24 19.94 -0.51
CA THR A 299 -4.64 21.22 0.09
C THR A 299 -5.63 21.08 1.25
N SER A 300 -6.61 20.19 1.15
CA SER A 300 -7.65 19.95 2.15
C SER A 300 -7.01 19.57 3.48
N ARG A 301 -7.54 20.00 4.62
CA ARG A 301 -7.00 19.54 5.91
C ARG A 301 -7.48 18.13 6.22
N ALA A 302 -6.66 17.36 6.94
CA ALA A 302 -7.10 16.07 7.45
C ALA A 302 -8.08 16.31 8.61
N PRO A 303 -9.15 15.52 8.78
CA PRO A 303 -10.16 15.75 9.82
C PRO A 303 -9.63 15.81 11.25
N LEU A 304 -8.49 15.16 11.55
CA LEU A 304 -7.86 15.26 12.88
C LEU A 304 -7.05 16.54 13.10
N ASN A 305 -6.86 17.35 12.05
CA ASN A 305 -6.13 18.62 12.06
C ASN A 305 -7.03 19.79 11.58
N ASP A 306 -8.34 19.56 11.50
CA ASP A 306 -9.35 20.54 11.11
C ASP A 306 -10.46 20.49 12.16
N TYR A 307 -11.00 21.65 12.53
CA TYR A 307 -12.05 21.75 13.54
C TYR A 307 -13.23 22.50 12.95
N LYS A 308 -14.42 21.93 13.12
CA LYS A 308 -15.70 22.56 12.81
C LYS A 308 -16.59 22.56 14.04
N THR A 309 -17.42 23.59 14.17
CA THR A 309 -18.32 23.74 15.32
C THR A 309 -19.44 22.69 15.37
N ASP A 310 -19.67 21.99 14.26
CA ASP A 310 -20.64 20.89 14.11
C ASP A 310 -19.98 19.50 14.14
N ASP A 311 -18.67 19.41 14.46
CA ASP A 311 -18.01 18.12 14.68
C ASP A 311 -18.65 17.37 15.84
N CYS A 312 -18.62 16.03 15.79
CA CYS A 312 -19.25 15.20 16.81
C CYS A 312 -18.62 15.38 18.20
N GLU A 313 -19.47 15.42 19.23
CA GLU A 313 -19.03 15.42 20.62
C GLU A 313 -18.37 14.09 21.00
N ALA A 314 -17.40 14.13 21.91
CA ALA A 314 -16.64 12.95 22.34
C ALA A 314 -17.52 11.85 22.98
N SER A 315 -18.72 12.20 23.47
CA SER A 315 -19.68 11.23 24.03
C SER A 315 -20.13 10.16 23.03
N ILE A 316 -20.01 10.45 21.72
CA ILE A 316 -20.34 9.49 20.65
C ILE A 316 -19.56 8.17 20.75
N VAL A 317 -18.38 8.16 21.38
CA VAL A 317 -17.60 6.95 21.61
C VAL A 317 -18.31 5.97 22.55
N HIS A 318 -19.15 6.49 23.46
CA HIS A 318 -19.93 5.71 24.40
C HIS A 318 -21.37 5.46 23.93
N GLU A 319 -21.92 6.34 23.10
CA GLU A 319 -23.32 6.28 22.67
C GLU A 319 -23.50 5.46 21.37
N ARG A 320 -22.49 5.44 20.49
CA ARG A 320 -22.57 4.77 19.19
C ARG A 320 -22.44 3.26 19.33
N GLY A 321 -23.46 2.52 18.89
CA GLY A 321 -23.49 1.06 18.94
C GLY A 321 -23.95 0.49 20.29
N VAL A 322 -24.56 1.32 21.14
CA VAL A 322 -25.35 0.87 22.29
C VAL A 322 -26.80 0.72 21.83
N GLU A 323 -27.09 -0.35 21.10
CA GLU A 323 -28.44 -0.91 20.92
C GLU A 323 -28.39 -2.41 21.16
#